data_AF-A0AAN8IXW6-F1
#
_entry.id   AF-A0AAN8IXW6-F1
#
_cell.length_a   1.000
_cell.length_b   1.000
_cell.length_c   1.000
_cell.angle_alpha   90.00
_cell.angle_beta   90.00
_cell.angle_gamma   90.00
#
_symmetry.space_group_name_H-M   'P 1'
#
loop_
_entity.id
_entity.type
_entity.pdbx_description
1 polymer ?
#
loop_
_entity_poly.entity_id
_entity_poly.type
_entity_poly.pdbx_seq_one_letter_code
_entity_poly.pdbx_strand_id
1 'polypeptide(L)'
;TTAFPTVHTGDEVVLLHFPNYTNAVVRSVEFWAPPPRGGFLHVMTTIDPAYKPFAVYLTYNLPSTGFVRLFIPQVLQGITGRTLFVDNSTSLIKRESYRSQYVVLVYRTTEPIETDIQNSVSLGPDTEGLDLMKECNNVLCFLSTTKLSEQLGRPIAGSVFYITTENIMFKTVEVNHASSILLYVQSLLFSLVLVWSSS
;
A
#
# COMPACT_ATOMS: atom_id res chain seq x y z
N THR A 1 1.62 26.30 1.50
CA THR A 1 2.27 25.05 1.07
C THR A 1 2.52 24.21 2.30
N THR A 2 1.78 23.13 2.51
CA THR A 2 2.04 22.20 3.62
C THR A 2 3.27 21.35 3.25
N ALA A 3 4.37 21.55 3.98
CA ALA A 3 5.54 20.69 3.84
C ALA A 3 5.17 19.28 4.33
N PHE A 4 5.46 18.26 3.52
CA PHE A 4 5.33 16.87 3.97
C PHE A 4 6.44 16.60 5.00
N PRO A 5 6.13 16.01 6.16
CA PRO A 5 7.15 15.73 7.16
C PRO A 5 8.15 14.69 6.63
N THR A 6 9.43 14.88 6.95
CA THR A 6 10.43 13.82 6.82
C THR A 6 10.15 12.76 7.88
N VAL A 7 10.17 11.49 7.48
CA VAL A 7 9.86 10.35 8.35
C VAL A 7 11.03 9.37 8.33
N HIS A 8 11.50 8.99 9.51
CA HIS A 8 12.57 8.03 9.73
C HIS A 8 12.01 6.66 10.12
N THR A 9 12.89 5.66 10.13
CA THR A 9 12.50 4.32 10.59
C THR A 9 12.14 4.35 12.07
N GLY A 10 10.97 3.80 12.40
CA GLY A 10 10.41 3.76 13.75
C GLY A 10 9.52 4.95 14.09
N ASP A 11 9.49 6.00 13.26
CA ASP A 11 8.68 7.18 13.52
C ASP A 11 7.18 6.84 13.49
N GLU A 12 6.41 7.60 14.28
CA GLU A 12 4.95 7.64 14.21
C GLU A 12 4.49 9.05 13.86
N VAL A 13 3.81 9.20 12.72
CA VAL A 13 3.31 10.48 12.22
C VAL A 13 1.82 10.59 12.50
N VAL A 14 1.43 11.56 13.31
CA VAL A 14 0.03 11.79 13.70
C VAL A 14 -0.57 12.92 12.86
N LEU A 15 -1.52 12.59 11.99
CA LEU A 15 -2.15 13.50 11.03
C LEU A 15 -3.64 13.78 11.34
N LEU A 16 -4.03 13.67 12.61
CA LEU A 16 -5.44 13.81 13.06
C LEU A 16 -6.08 15.15 12.65
N HIS A 17 -5.31 16.24 12.57
CA HIS A 17 -5.83 17.57 12.22
C HIS A 17 -5.82 17.87 10.71
N PHE A 18 -5.48 16.87 9.88
CA PHE A 18 -5.37 17.02 8.43
C PHE A 18 -6.25 15.99 7.70
N PRO A 19 -7.60 16.04 7.89
CA PRO A 19 -8.53 14.99 7.46
C PRO A 19 -8.58 14.75 5.95
N ASN A 20 -8.06 15.69 5.15
CA ASN A 20 -8.01 15.60 3.68
C ASN A 20 -6.76 14.88 3.15
N TYR A 21 -5.84 14.43 4.01
CA TYR A 21 -4.69 13.61 3.60
C TYR A 21 -5.12 12.15 3.50
N THR A 22 -5.68 11.78 2.36
CA THR A 22 -6.16 10.42 2.12
C THR A 22 -5.04 9.47 1.68
N ASN A 23 -4.03 9.93 0.94
CA ASN A 23 -3.00 9.04 0.39
C ASN A 23 -1.58 9.51 0.74
N ALA A 24 -0.93 8.89 1.73
CA ALA A 24 0.49 9.13 2.03
C ALA A 24 1.39 8.39 1.02
N VAL A 25 1.52 8.95 -0.19
CA VAL A 25 2.46 8.47 -1.20
C VAL A 25 3.86 8.99 -0.89
N VAL A 26 4.86 8.09 -0.86
CA VAL A 26 6.26 8.47 -0.69
C VAL A 26 6.67 9.39 -1.84
N ARG A 27 7.18 10.59 -1.51
CA ARG A 27 7.63 11.60 -2.50
C ARG A 27 9.12 11.56 -2.76
N SER A 28 9.89 11.13 -1.78
CA SER A 28 11.32 10.94 -1.90
C SER A 28 11.81 9.92 -0.89
N VAL A 29 12.89 9.25 -1.22
CA VAL A 29 13.66 8.41 -0.30
C VAL A 29 15.04 9.05 -0.13
N GLU A 30 15.52 9.12 1.11
CA GLU A 30 16.87 9.55 1.43
C GLU A 30 17.67 8.34 1.92
N PHE A 31 18.79 8.06 1.26
CA PHE A 31 19.66 6.95 1.58
C PHE A 31 20.73 7.40 2.58
N TRP A 32 21.13 6.48 3.46
CA TRP A 32 22.29 6.69 4.32
C TRP A 32 23.59 6.89 3.52
N ALA A 33 23.75 6.13 2.44
CA ALA A 33 24.85 6.26 1.49
C ALA A 33 24.29 6.29 0.06
N PRO A 34 24.87 7.08 -0.87
CA PRO A 34 24.37 7.14 -2.23
C PRO A 34 24.39 5.76 -2.90
N PRO A 35 23.33 5.38 -3.65
CA PRO A 35 23.33 4.14 -4.41
C PRO A 35 24.35 4.20 -5.55
N PRO A 36 24.82 3.06 -6.08
CA PRO A 36 25.71 3.04 -7.23
C PRO A 36 25.05 3.70 -8.46
N ARG A 37 25.84 4.47 -9.22
CA ARG A 37 25.40 5.05 -10.50
C ARG A 37 25.13 3.97 -11.54
N GLY A 38 24.16 4.23 -12.41
CA GLY A 38 23.76 3.33 -13.48
C GLY A 38 22.80 2.22 -13.03
N GLY A 39 22.03 1.72 -14.00
CA GLY A 39 20.88 0.85 -13.76
C GLY A 39 19.68 1.61 -13.21
N PHE A 40 18.81 0.89 -12.51
CA PHE A 40 17.49 1.36 -12.09
C PHE A 40 17.23 1.12 -10.61
N LEU A 41 16.45 2.03 -10.03
CA LEU A 41 15.91 1.95 -8.68
C LEU A 41 14.40 1.76 -8.77
N HIS A 42 13.87 0.97 -7.83
CA HIS A 42 12.44 0.69 -7.73
C HIS A 42 12.00 0.90 -6.29
N VAL A 43 10.98 1.71 -6.09
CA VAL A 43 10.47 2.02 -4.75
C VAL A 43 9.12 1.34 -4.58
N MET A 44 9.09 0.38 -3.66
CA MET A 44 7.88 -0.30 -3.23
C MET A 44 7.44 0.28 -1.88
N THR A 45 6.17 0.61 -1.75
CA THR A 45 5.54 0.99 -0.47
C THR A 45 4.37 0.06 -0.21
N THR A 46 4.42 -0.65 0.90
CA THR A 46 3.38 -1.55 1.36
C THR A 46 2.74 -0.99 2.62
N ILE A 47 1.42 -0.99 2.67
CA ILE A 47 0.63 -0.50 3.78
C ILE A 47 -0.05 -1.69 4.47
N ASP A 48 0.15 -1.82 5.78
CA ASP A 48 -0.38 -2.88 6.64
C ASP A 48 -0.05 -4.31 6.13
N PRO A 49 1.25 -4.67 5.99
CA PRO A 49 1.70 -5.90 5.31
C PRO A 49 1.40 -7.22 6.04
N ALA A 50 0.98 -7.20 7.31
CA ALA A 50 1.07 -8.35 8.22
C ALA A 50 0.33 -9.62 7.75
N TYR A 51 -0.78 -9.49 7.00
CA TYR A 51 -1.54 -10.62 6.47
C TYR A 51 -1.93 -10.40 5.02
N LYS A 52 -2.79 -9.42 4.77
CA LYS A 52 -3.15 -8.94 3.43
C LYS A 52 -2.86 -7.45 3.43
N PRO A 53 -1.98 -6.95 2.55
CA PRO A 53 -1.65 -5.54 2.53
C PRO A 53 -2.90 -4.75 2.16
N PHE A 54 -3.09 -3.61 2.80
CA PHE A 54 -4.17 -2.72 2.45
C PHE A 54 -3.94 -2.04 1.11
N ALA A 55 -2.68 -1.67 0.86
CA ALA A 55 -2.24 -1.22 -0.45
C ALA A 55 -0.77 -1.54 -0.68
N VAL A 56 -0.40 -1.70 -1.95
CA VAL A 56 0.99 -1.80 -2.39
C VAL A 56 1.18 -0.85 -3.57
N TYR A 57 2.20 -0.03 -3.50
CA TYR A 57 2.63 0.88 -4.57
C TYR A 57 4.01 0.49 -5.03
N LEU A 58 4.23 0.42 -6.33
CA LEU A 58 5.55 0.25 -6.90
C LEU A 58 5.76 1.29 -7.99
N THR A 59 6.75 2.16 -7.79
CA THR A 59 7.32 2.97 -8.87
C THR A 59 8.63 2.33 -9.29
N TYR A 60 8.75 1.95 -10.55
CA TYR A 60 9.85 1.16 -11.08
C TYR A 60 10.54 1.87 -12.25
N ASN A 61 11.74 1.42 -12.58
CA ASN A 61 12.61 1.97 -13.62
C ASN A 61 12.97 3.44 -13.38
N LEU A 62 13.22 3.85 -12.13
CA LEU A 62 13.78 5.16 -11.83
C LEU A 62 15.30 5.12 -12.09
N PRO A 63 15.89 6.09 -12.79
CA PRO A 63 17.32 6.06 -13.07
C PRO A 63 18.17 6.18 -11.79
N SER A 64 19.16 5.29 -11.61
CA SER A 64 20.10 5.40 -10.49
C SER A 64 21.19 6.43 -10.80
N THR A 65 20.99 7.66 -10.34
CA THR A 65 21.90 8.81 -10.55
C THR A 65 23.04 8.88 -9.53
N GLY A 66 22.98 8.06 -8.49
CA GLY A 66 23.95 8.05 -7.39
C GLY A 66 23.88 9.27 -6.47
N PHE A 67 22.71 9.91 -6.39
CA PHE A 67 22.42 10.92 -5.36
C PHE A 67 21.88 10.27 -4.08
N VAL A 68 22.17 10.89 -2.93
CA VAL A 68 21.66 10.47 -1.62
C VAL A 68 20.13 10.54 -1.54
N ARG A 69 19.51 11.41 -2.34
CA ARG A 69 18.06 11.56 -2.36
C ARG A 69 17.50 11.17 -3.71
N LEU A 70 16.57 10.23 -3.69
CA LEU A 70 15.78 9.83 -4.84
C LEU A 70 14.41 10.50 -4.76
N PHE A 71 14.08 11.34 -5.73
CA PHE A 71 12.74 11.90 -5.88
C PHE A 71 11.87 10.96 -6.69
N ILE A 72 10.64 10.76 -6.24
CA ILE A 72 9.62 9.98 -6.96
C ILE A 72 8.78 10.97 -7.76
N PRO A 73 8.93 10.99 -9.10
CA PRO A 73 8.27 11.99 -9.93
C PRO A 73 6.75 11.81 -9.90
N GLN A 74 6.04 12.95 -9.98
CA GLN A 74 4.59 12.95 -10.15
C GLN A 74 4.20 12.53 -11.57
N VAL A 75 4.90 13.09 -12.56
CA VAL A 75 4.74 12.78 -13.98
C VAL A 75 5.84 11.80 -14.37
N LEU A 76 5.44 10.61 -14.81
CA LEU A 76 6.38 9.57 -15.25
C LEU A 76 6.83 9.85 -16.69
N GLN A 77 8.08 9.51 -17.01
CA GLN A 77 8.66 9.73 -18.33
C GLN A 77 9.54 8.54 -18.74
N GLY A 78 9.69 8.34 -20.05
CA GLY A 78 10.50 7.26 -20.60
C GLY A 78 9.99 5.89 -20.20
N ILE A 79 10.88 5.06 -19.65
CA ILE A 79 10.59 3.68 -19.22
C ILE A 79 10.20 3.57 -17.74
N THR A 80 10.14 4.68 -17.01
CA THR A 80 9.67 4.72 -15.63
C THR A 80 8.17 4.43 -15.59
N GLY A 81 7.75 3.46 -14.78
CA GLY A 81 6.36 3.07 -14.64
C GLY A 81 5.89 3.05 -13.19
N ARG A 82 4.57 2.92 -13.02
CA ARG A 82 3.93 2.77 -11.71
C ARG A 82 2.82 1.74 -11.78
N THR A 83 2.74 0.92 -10.75
CA THR A 83 1.69 -0.09 -10.55
C THR A 83 1.30 -0.10 -9.09
N LEU A 84 0.06 -0.52 -8.81
CA LEU A 84 -0.41 -0.59 -7.44
C LEU A 84 -1.50 -1.63 -7.24
N PHE A 85 -1.71 -1.95 -5.98
CA PHE A 85 -2.81 -2.75 -5.48
C PHE A 85 -3.46 -1.97 -4.35
N VAL A 86 -4.80 -1.92 -4.31
CA VAL A 86 -5.57 -1.42 -3.17
C VAL A 86 -6.65 -2.45 -2.88
N ASP A 87 -6.70 -2.91 -1.64
CA ASP A 87 -7.75 -3.82 -1.22
C ASP A 87 -9.06 -3.07 -1.00
N ASN A 88 -10.04 -3.33 -1.87
CA ASN A 88 -11.39 -2.77 -1.78
C ASN A 88 -12.37 -3.67 -0.99
N SER A 89 -11.94 -4.87 -0.61
CA SER A 89 -12.79 -5.90 0.01
C SER A 89 -12.72 -5.92 1.53
N THR A 90 -11.67 -5.35 2.12
CA THR A 90 -11.55 -5.24 3.57
C THR A 90 -12.50 -4.17 4.09
N SER A 91 -13.45 -4.58 4.93
CA SER A 91 -14.29 -3.64 5.67
C SER A 91 -13.54 -3.12 6.90
N LEU A 92 -13.53 -1.81 7.07
CA LEU A 92 -12.96 -1.17 8.25
C LEU A 92 -14.09 -0.74 9.18
N ILE A 93 -13.93 -1.10 10.46
CA ILE A 93 -14.82 -0.65 11.52
C ILE A 93 -14.51 0.82 11.80
N LYS A 94 -15.55 1.65 11.90
CA LYS A 94 -15.40 3.07 12.23
C LYS A 94 -14.72 3.26 13.58
N ARG A 95 -13.60 3.97 13.61
CA ARG A 95 -12.80 4.30 14.82
C ARG A 95 -12.53 5.81 14.90
N GLU A 96 -12.10 6.27 16.08
CA GLU A 96 -11.64 7.65 16.30
C GLU A 96 -10.31 7.95 15.59
N SER A 97 -9.49 6.92 15.39
CA SER A 97 -8.27 7.01 14.58
C SER A 97 -7.88 5.65 14.00
N TYR A 98 -7.11 5.70 12.92
CA TYR A 98 -6.56 4.55 12.22
C TYR A 98 -5.05 4.68 12.19
N ARG A 99 -4.35 3.66 12.69
CA ARG A 99 -2.90 3.56 12.64
C ARG A 99 -2.51 2.51 11.62
N SER A 100 -1.79 2.94 10.58
CA SER A 100 -1.30 2.06 9.51
C SER A 100 0.21 1.98 9.53
N GLN A 101 0.73 0.77 9.34
CA GLN A 101 2.15 0.51 9.17
C GLN A 101 2.54 0.69 7.71
N TYR A 102 3.58 1.49 7.47
CA TYR A 102 4.19 1.69 6.17
C TYR A 102 5.52 0.96 6.14
N VAL A 103 5.71 0.14 5.10
CA VAL A 103 6.98 -0.49 4.79
C VAL A 103 7.42 -0.02 3.41
N VAL A 104 8.52 0.72 3.36
CA VAL A 104 9.12 1.22 2.12
C VAL A 104 10.37 0.42 1.85
N LEU A 105 10.45 -0.20 0.67
CA LEU A 105 11.62 -0.97 0.22
C LEU A 105 12.13 -0.38 -1.08
N VAL A 106 13.44 -0.24 -1.20
CA VAL A 106 14.10 0.17 -2.44
C VAL A 106 14.89 -1.00 -3.00
N TYR A 107 14.63 -1.33 -4.26
CA TYR A 107 15.32 -2.37 -5.02
C TYR A 107 16.22 -1.73 -6.07
N ARG A 108 17.22 -2.49 -6.53
CA ARG A 108 18.13 -2.06 -7.58
C ARG A 108 18.30 -3.16 -8.61
N THR A 109 18.22 -2.79 -9.88
CA THR A 109 18.50 -3.67 -11.02
C THR A 109 19.49 -3.01 -11.97
N THR A 110 20.21 -3.81 -12.76
CA THR A 110 21.08 -3.31 -13.84
C THR A 110 20.26 -2.98 -15.09
N GLU A 111 19.32 -3.86 -15.42
CA GLU A 111 18.38 -3.73 -16.54
C GLU A 111 17.02 -3.20 -16.07
N PRO A 112 16.23 -2.55 -16.93
CA PRO A 112 14.89 -2.14 -16.57
C PRO A 112 14.01 -3.37 -16.33
N ILE A 113 13.07 -3.23 -15.41
CA ILE A 113 12.02 -4.23 -15.20
C ILE A 113 11.09 -4.17 -16.40
N GLU A 114 10.84 -5.34 -16.98
CA GLU A 114 9.85 -5.56 -18.00
C GLU A 114 8.55 -6.03 -17.34
N THR A 115 7.48 -5.25 -17.52
CA THR A 115 6.14 -5.62 -17.06
C THR A 115 5.29 -6.03 -18.26
N ASP A 116 5.06 -7.33 -18.43
CA ASP A 116 4.18 -7.89 -19.48
C ASP A 116 2.70 -7.91 -19.05
N ILE A 117 2.29 -7.00 -18.17
CA ILE A 117 1.04 -7.11 -17.41
C ILE A 117 -0.03 -6.25 -18.12
N GLN A 118 -1.06 -6.89 -18.69
CA GLN A 118 -2.09 -6.25 -19.52
C GLN A 118 -3.33 -5.71 -18.78
N ASN A 119 -3.24 -5.37 -17.49
CA ASN A 119 -4.43 -4.98 -16.73
C ASN A 119 -4.27 -3.59 -16.11
N SER A 120 -4.71 -2.54 -16.79
CA SER A 120 -4.81 -1.20 -16.21
C SER A 120 -6.02 -1.09 -15.26
N VAL A 121 -5.79 -0.47 -14.12
CA VAL A 121 -6.79 -0.02 -13.14
C VAL A 121 -6.75 1.51 -13.16
N SER A 122 -7.86 2.14 -13.57
CA SER A 122 -7.99 3.60 -13.58
C SER A 122 -8.08 4.15 -12.16
N LEU A 123 -7.14 5.01 -11.79
CA LEU A 123 -7.07 5.64 -10.48
C LEU A 123 -7.07 7.15 -10.64
N GLY A 124 -8.27 7.73 -10.71
CA GLY A 124 -8.44 9.17 -10.93
C GLY A 124 -8.04 9.62 -12.33
N PRO A 125 -8.18 10.92 -12.66
CA PRO A 125 -8.27 11.38 -14.04
C PRO A 125 -7.02 11.16 -14.89
N ASP A 126 -5.82 10.96 -14.30
CA ASP A 126 -4.55 10.95 -15.07
C ASP A 126 -3.61 9.77 -14.76
N THR A 127 -4.05 8.70 -14.09
CA THR A 127 -3.18 7.55 -13.81
C THR A 127 -3.87 6.21 -14.00
N GLU A 128 -3.54 5.52 -15.09
CA GLU A 128 -3.75 4.09 -15.26
C GLU A 128 -2.56 3.33 -14.65
N GLY A 129 -2.81 2.41 -13.72
CA GLY A 129 -1.78 1.60 -13.06
C GLY A 129 -2.12 0.12 -13.09
N LEU A 130 -1.13 -0.76 -13.11
CA LEU A 130 -1.37 -2.21 -13.20
C LEU A 130 -1.80 -2.81 -11.85
N ASP A 131 -2.60 -3.88 -11.86
CA ASP A 131 -2.95 -4.66 -10.64
C ASP A 131 -1.77 -5.55 -10.19
N LEU A 132 -1.03 -5.07 -9.19
CA LEU A 132 0.24 -5.64 -8.73
C LEU A 132 0.11 -7.01 -8.06
N MET A 133 -1.05 -7.34 -7.50
CA MET A 133 -1.24 -8.52 -6.63
C MET A 133 -2.26 -9.53 -7.16
N LYS A 134 -2.61 -9.48 -8.44
CA LYS A 134 -3.65 -10.33 -9.06
C LYS A 134 -3.58 -11.83 -8.69
N GLU A 135 -2.37 -12.38 -8.56
CA GLU A 135 -2.13 -13.81 -8.27
C GLU A 135 -1.84 -14.11 -6.79
N CYS A 136 -1.73 -13.09 -5.95
CA CYS A 136 -1.27 -13.20 -4.57
C CYS A 136 -2.16 -12.43 -3.60
N ASN A 137 -2.63 -13.11 -2.55
CA ASN A 137 -3.43 -12.48 -1.50
C ASN A 137 -2.60 -11.80 -0.39
N ASN A 138 -1.27 -11.93 -0.43
CA ASN A 138 -0.37 -11.38 0.57
C ASN A 138 0.99 -11.00 -0.05
N VAL A 139 1.74 -10.16 0.67
CA VAL A 139 3.03 -9.62 0.23
C VAL A 139 4.08 -10.72 0.10
N LEU A 140 4.05 -11.72 0.99
CA LEU A 140 5.02 -12.82 0.97
C LEU A 140 4.88 -13.68 -0.28
N CYS A 141 3.65 -14.01 -0.68
CA CYS A 141 3.34 -14.65 -1.95
C CYS A 141 3.91 -13.81 -3.09
N PHE A 142 3.55 -12.52 -3.13
CA PHE A 142 4.01 -11.63 -4.20
C PHE A 142 5.54 -11.63 -4.32
N LEU A 143 6.26 -11.52 -3.20
CA LEU A 143 7.71 -11.50 -3.15
C LEU A 143 8.37 -12.86 -3.40
N SER A 144 7.65 -13.97 -3.35
CA SER A 144 8.23 -15.31 -3.50
C SER A 144 7.89 -16.00 -4.82
N THR A 145 6.77 -15.65 -5.45
CA THR A 145 6.25 -16.41 -6.59
C THR A 145 6.18 -15.63 -7.90
N THR A 146 6.24 -14.30 -7.85
CA THR A 146 6.03 -13.49 -9.06
C THR A 146 7.34 -13.26 -9.83
N LYS A 147 7.25 -13.31 -11.17
CA LYS A 147 8.35 -12.92 -12.07
C LYS A 147 8.85 -11.51 -11.80
N LEU A 148 7.96 -10.61 -11.38
CA LEU A 148 8.32 -9.25 -10.99
C LEU A 148 9.21 -9.24 -9.75
N SER A 149 8.91 -10.06 -8.74
CA SER A 149 9.79 -10.21 -7.57
C SER A 149 11.15 -10.78 -7.94
N GLU A 150 11.19 -11.78 -8.83
CA GLU A 150 12.45 -12.34 -9.32
C GLU A 150 13.33 -11.27 -9.99
N GLN A 151 12.74 -10.41 -10.82
CA GLN A 151 13.43 -9.28 -11.45
C GLN A 151 13.89 -8.23 -10.41
N LEU A 152 13.08 -7.93 -9.39
CA LEU A 152 13.41 -6.97 -8.33
C LEU A 152 14.59 -7.45 -7.46
N GLY A 153 14.70 -8.76 -7.24
CA GLY A 153 15.73 -9.34 -6.40
C GLY A 153 15.61 -8.92 -4.94
N ARG A 154 16.73 -8.57 -4.31
CA ARG A 154 16.77 -8.17 -2.88
C ARG A 154 16.71 -6.65 -2.72
N PRO A 155 15.98 -6.13 -1.73
CA PRO A 155 16.01 -4.71 -1.44
C PRO A 155 17.40 -4.28 -0.96
N ILE A 156 17.83 -3.11 -1.41
CA ILE A 156 19.11 -2.47 -1.03
C ILE A 156 18.94 -1.49 0.14
N ALA A 157 17.71 -1.06 0.41
CA ALA A 157 17.36 -0.18 1.52
C ALA A 157 15.89 -0.40 1.90
N GLY A 158 15.55 -0.04 3.13
CA GLY A 158 14.17 -0.06 3.58
C GLY A 158 13.94 0.84 4.79
N SER A 159 12.68 1.21 5.01
CA SER A 159 12.23 1.93 6.20
C SER A 159 10.85 1.44 6.59
N VAL A 160 10.58 1.43 7.90
CA VAL A 160 9.28 1.09 8.47
C VAL A 160 8.86 2.22 9.39
N PHE A 161 7.66 2.73 9.23
CA PHE A 161 7.10 3.80 10.07
C PHE A 161 5.59 3.65 10.16
N TYR A 162 4.96 4.44 11.03
CA TYR A 162 3.53 4.42 11.26
C TYR A 162 2.90 5.77 10.93
N ILE A 163 1.70 5.73 10.37
CA ILE A 163 0.88 6.94 10.18
C ILE A 163 -0.44 6.72 10.89
N THR A 164 -0.86 7.70 11.67
CA THR A 164 -2.13 7.73 12.39
C THR A 164 -3.02 8.84 11.84
N THR A 165 -4.19 8.51 11.29
CA THR A 165 -5.18 9.44 10.69
C THR A 165 -6.55 9.32 11.33
N GLU A 166 -7.36 10.38 11.24
CA GLU A 166 -8.76 10.36 11.70
C GLU A 166 -9.68 9.61 10.72
N ASN A 167 -9.36 9.65 9.42
CA ASN A 167 -10.12 9.00 8.36
C ASN A 167 -9.41 7.76 7.82
N ILE A 168 -10.20 6.84 7.24
CA ILE A 168 -9.67 5.75 6.42
C ILE A 168 -8.94 6.32 5.20
N MET A 169 -7.71 5.85 4.96
CA MET A 169 -6.87 6.38 3.89
C MET A 169 -7.33 5.95 2.49
N PHE A 170 -7.97 4.79 2.38
CA PHE A 170 -8.43 4.24 1.11
C PHE A 170 -9.94 3.97 1.16
N LYS A 171 -10.62 4.15 0.03
CA LYS A 171 -12.07 3.89 -0.07
C LYS A 171 -12.34 2.40 0.15
N THR A 172 -12.78 2.05 1.34
CA THR A 172 -13.28 0.72 1.70
C THR A 172 -14.77 0.76 1.98
N VAL A 173 -15.40 -0.42 2.03
CA VAL A 173 -16.75 -0.55 2.57
C VAL A 173 -16.69 -0.23 4.08
N GLU A 174 -17.17 0.94 4.48
CA GLU A 174 -17.31 1.31 5.89
C GLU A 174 -18.47 0.50 6.51
N VAL A 175 -18.20 -0.18 7.62
CA VAL A 175 -19.24 -0.86 8.40
C VAL A 175 -19.53 -0.02 9.64
N ASN A 176 -20.73 0.57 9.68
CA ASN A 176 -21.21 1.26 10.87
C ASN A 176 -21.48 0.24 12.00
N HIS A 177 -21.02 0.55 13.22
CA HIS A 177 -21.25 -0.25 14.42
C HIS A 177 -22.74 -0.55 14.70
N ALA A 178 -23.65 0.28 14.21
CA ALA A 178 -25.10 0.06 14.33
C ALA A 178 -25.58 -1.19 13.56
N SER A 179 -24.89 -1.59 12.49
CA SER A 179 -25.28 -2.70 11.63
C SER A 179 -24.76 -4.06 12.12
N SER A 180 -23.66 -4.08 12.87
CA SER A 180 -23.08 -5.31 13.43
C SER A 180 -23.88 -5.85 14.63
N ILE A 181 -24.50 -4.96 15.41
CA ILE A 181 -25.40 -5.36 16.51
C ILE A 181 -26.70 -5.93 15.95
N LEU A 182 -27.24 -5.38 14.86
CA LEU A 182 -28.44 -5.91 14.20
C LEU A 182 -28.24 -7.33 13.62
N LEU A 183 -27.06 -7.62 13.06
CA LEU A 183 -26.72 -8.96 12.54
C LEU A 183 -26.52 -9.99 13.66
N TYR A 184 -25.94 -9.58 14.80
CA TYR A 184 -25.79 -10.46 15.97
C TYR A 184 -27.12 -10.72 16.69
N VAL A 185 -27.99 -9.71 16.78
CA VAL A 185 -29.33 -9.87 17.37
C VAL A 185 -30.24 -10.70 16.46
N GLN A 186 -30.12 -10.58 15.13
CA GLN A 186 -30.80 -11.49 14.20
C GLN A 186 -30.30 -12.93 14.34
N SER A 187 -28.98 -13.20 14.45
CA SER A 187 -28.50 -14.58 14.59
C SER A 187 -28.92 -15.21 15.93
N LEU A 188 -29.00 -14.43 17.01
CA LEU A 188 -29.49 -14.91 18.32
C LEU A 188 -31.01 -15.13 18.32
N LEU A 189 -31.81 -14.30 17.63
CA LEU A 189 -33.25 -14.51 17.47
C LEU A 189 -33.59 -15.74 16.62
N PHE A 190 -32.79 -16.04 15.58
CA PHE A 190 -32.94 -17.29 14.81
C PHE A 190 -32.46 -18.54 15.54
N SER A 191 -31.61 -18.40 16.56
CA SER A 191 -31.15 -19.53 17.39
C SER A 191 -32.10 -19.89 18.54
N LEU A 192 -33.11 -19.06 18.83
CA LEU A 192 -34.05 -19.26 19.94
C LEU A 192 -35.45 -19.73 19.53
N VAL A 193 -35.71 -19.94 18.24
CA VAL A 193 -36.97 -20.52 17.75
C VAL A 193 -36.66 -21.83 17.03
N LEU A 194 -36.41 -22.90 17.77
CA LEU A 194 -36.53 -24.31 17.30
C LEU A 194 -36.31 -25.32 18.43
N VAL A 195 -37.06 -25.23 19.53
CA VAL A 195 -37.35 -26.42 20.38
C VAL A 195 -38.74 -26.28 21.02
N TRP A 196 -39.78 -26.73 20.30
CA TRP A 196 -40.98 -27.43 20.83
C TRP A 196 -42.08 -27.50 19.75
N SER A 197 -42.31 -28.68 19.17
CA SER A 197 -43.62 -29.34 19.32
C SER A 197 -43.54 -30.79 18.86
N SER A 198 -43.85 -31.64 19.82
CA SER A 198 -44.07 -33.08 19.84
C SER A 198 -44.87 -33.69 18.69
N SER A 199 -44.51 -34.92 18.32
CA SER A 199 -45.46 -36.02 18.11
C SER A 199 -44.97 -37.23 18.91
#